data_AF-A0A191UR80-F1
#
_entry.id   AF-A0A191UR80-F1
#
_cell.length_a   1.000
_cell.length_b   1.000
_cell.length_c   1.000
_cell.angle_alpha   90.00
_cell.angle_beta   90.00
_cell.angle_gamma   90.00
#
_symmetry.space_group_name_H-M   'P 1'
#
loop_
_entity.id
_entity.type
_entity.pdbx_description
1 polymer ?
#
loop_
_entity_poly.entity_id
_entity_poly.type
_entity_poly.pdbx_seq_one_letter_code
_entity_poly.pdbx_strand_id
1 'polypeptide(L)'
;MSVILLHSVHKIFTVSAFSSAARFKAVKPVIHILKHLELTASFCVSSQLKMKTGTYLISVPGFQYQIKDEKDINAGGYDCVVYTSGEPPNSDSHPEAIKSVLARASKLDEALSTEGGLFEVNLTAGRLVYSPTGPLSDYHDVRSYGEAVKQGILRAIKAGSKAPLLVLPQSSAFTHTQLVSVLGALEALYLSIQYREDCPDKNPKIKSLGVWGYKGSNADSFFKYVVALENGRCVCRDIGGGDPERMAPPRVVDYVKEAFPANSGISIKIEDQLSFLEKEYPLYAAVNRCASVVERHNGRVVYLSYDGGNATESLLLVGKGVTYDTGGADLKVNGFMAGMSRDKCGAAAVAGFMKVLSELKPANLKVIGALSLVRNSVGSNCYVSDEVIVARSKKRVRVNNTDAEGRMIMADVLCHMKELAQNLPNPHLMTVATLTGHACLAAGNGYSIVMDNAVAREQKFSSKLQEAGQKIGNPFEISYLRREDFKFHKGVAPGDDLRQSNDLPSSRTARGHQTPGAFLIMASGLDECDLSSDKPLKYSHVDIAASGGDLPNEATGAPVLAFAAHYLPVPA
;
A
#
# COMPACT_ATOMS: atom_id res chain seq x y z
N MET A 1 44.92 -5.71 -18.11
CA MET A 1 45.42 -6.70 -19.09
C MET A 1 44.24 -7.55 -19.51
N SER A 2 43.81 -7.33 -20.76
CA SER A 2 43.14 -8.23 -21.73
C SER A 2 42.23 -9.34 -21.18
N VAL A 3 40.91 -9.29 -21.39
CA VAL A 3 40.21 -9.79 -22.60
C VAL A 3 40.74 -11.15 -23.05
N ILE A 4 40.01 -12.23 -22.74
CA ILE A 4 39.82 -13.49 -23.50
C ILE A 4 38.81 -14.34 -22.72
N LEU A 5 37.63 -14.58 -23.32
CA LEU A 5 36.77 -15.79 -23.28
C LEU A 5 35.31 -15.44 -23.61
N LEU A 6 35.09 -14.84 -24.78
CA LEU A 6 33.95 -15.20 -25.62
C LEU A 6 34.51 -16.15 -26.67
N HIS A 7 33.94 -17.36 -26.79
CA HIS A 7 33.90 -18.27 -27.96
C HIS A 7 33.70 -19.71 -27.45
N SER A 8 32.44 -20.15 -27.28
CA SER A 8 32.08 -21.57 -27.25
C SER A 8 30.56 -21.76 -27.33
N VAL A 9 29.92 -21.28 -28.41
CA VAL A 9 28.64 -21.86 -28.87
C VAL A 9 28.55 -21.65 -30.39
N HIS A 10 29.21 -22.49 -31.18
CA HIS A 10 28.91 -22.67 -32.62
C HIS A 10 29.48 -24.01 -33.10
N LYS A 11 28.65 -24.74 -33.88
CA LYS A 11 28.78 -26.15 -34.33
C LYS A 11 28.29 -27.12 -33.25
N ILE A 12 27.42 -28.12 -33.49
CA ILE A 12 27.21 -29.04 -34.61
C ILE A 12 25.72 -29.47 -34.47
N PHE A 13 24.83 -29.39 -35.47
CA PHE A 13 24.58 -30.45 -36.47
C PHE A 13 23.60 -29.94 -37.53
N THR A 14 23.93 -30.20 -38.78
CA THR A 14 23.02 -30.18 -39.93
C THR A 14 23.14 -31.54 -40.63
N VAL A 15 22.07 -31.94 -41.32
CA VAL A 15 21.90 -33.09 -42.24
C VAL A 15 21.35 -34.38 -41.63
N SER A 16 20.04 -34.57 -41.80
CA SER A 16 19.54 -35.67 -42.65
C SER A 16 18.17 -35.30 -43.23
N ALA A 17 18.04 -35.47 -44.54
CA ALA A 17 16.85 -35.21 -45.31
C ALA A 17 16.05 -36.50 -45.46
N PHE A 18 14.74 -36.47 -45.23
CA PHE A 18 13.78 -37.38 -45.86
C PHE A 18 12.42 -36.68 -46.02
N SER A 19 11.75 -37.06 -47.09
CA SER A 19 10.59 -36.42 -47.73
C SER A 19 9.30 -36.43 -46.90
N SER A 20 8.51 -35.36 -47.00
CA SER A 20 7.19 -35.37 -47.65
C SER A 20 6.50 -34.01 -47.48
N ALA A 21 5.88 -33.57 -48.57
CA ALA A 21 5.16 -32.31 -48.63
C ALA A 21 3.74 -32.49 -48.08
N ALA A 22 3.36 -31.69 -47.09
CA ALA A 22 1.96 -31.35 -46.84
C ALA A 22 1.84 -30.02 -46.08
N ARG A 23 1.05 -29.13 -46.68
CA ARG A 23 0.64 -27.79 -46.24
C ARG A 23 0.16 -27.76 -44.78
N PHE A 24 0.58 -26.75 -44.01
CA PHE A 24 -0.31 -26.02 -43.10
C PHE A 24 0.16 -24.56 -42.93
N LYS A 25 -0.80 -23.65 -43.12
CA LYS A 25 -0.68 -22.20 -42.94
C LYS A 25 -0.64 -21.86 -41.43
N ALA A 26 -0.04 -20.69 -41.16
CA ALA A 26 -0.19 -19.86 -39.96
C ALA A 26 0.66 -20.20 -38.72
N VAL A 27 1.82 -19.53 -38.60
CA VAL A 27 2.41 -19.16 -37.29
C VAL A 27 3.13 -17.81 -37.40
N LYS A 28 2.44 -16.73 -37.00
CA LYS A 28 3.02 -15.52 -36.38
C LYS A 28 2.20 -15.37 -35.09
N PRO A 29 2.75 -15.69 -33.91
CA PRO A 29 3.55 -14.72 -33.16
C PRO A 29 4.56 -15.40 -32.20
N VAL A 30 5.84 -15.50 -32.56
CA VAL A 30 6.89 -15.97 -31.61
C VAL A 30 8.03 -14.95 -31.47
N ILE A 31 8.07 -13.93 -32.32
CA ILE A 31 9.15 -12.92 -32.34
C ILE A 31 8.89 -11.75 -31.37
N HIS A 32 7.66 -11.56 -30.88
CA HIS A 32 7.34 -10.49 -29.91
C HIS A 32 7.66 -10.88 -28.45
N ILE A 33 7.62 -12.17 -28.12
CA ILE A 33 7.85 -12.66 -26.75
C ILE A 33 9.35 -12.73 -26.42
N LEU A 34 10.20 -13.05 -27.41
CA LEU A 34 11.66 -13.13 -27.19
C LEU A 34 12.33 -11.74 -27.07
N LYS A 35 11.81 -10.70 -27.75
CA LYS A 35 12.29 -9.33 -27.55
C LYS A 35 11.90 -8.74 -26.19
N HIS A 36 10.78 -9.16 -25.61
CA HIS A 36 10.39 -8.72 -24.27
C HIS A 36 11.20 -9.39 -23.16
N LEU A 37 11.64 -10.64 -23.35
CA LEU A 37 12.46 -11.38 -22.40
C LEU A 37 13.93 -10.90 -22.36
N GLU A 38 14.51 -10.52 -23.50
CA GLU A 38 15.88 -9.94 -23.53
C GLU A 38 15.93 -8.49 -23.01
N LEU A 39 14.87 -7.69 -23.18
CA LEU A 39 14.79 -6.34 -22.62
C LEU A 39 14.49 -6.30 -21.11
N THR A 40 13.81 -7.31 -20.57
CA THR A 40 13.54 -7.42 -19.11
C THR A 40 14.69 -8.05 -18.35
N ALA A 41 15.40 -9.03 -18.93
CA ALA A 41 16.55 -9.66 -18.29
C ALA A 41 17.75 -8.71 -18.12
N SER A 42 17.89 -7.70 -18.99
CA SER A 42 18.96 -6.71 -18.88
C SER A 42 18.64 -5.54 -17.93
N PHE A 43 17.44 -5.48 -17.36
CA PHE A 43 16.99 -4.39 -16.46
C PHE A 43 16.97 -4.77 -14.96
N CYS A 44 17.26 -6.02 -14.61
CA CYS A 44 17.23 -6.49 -13.22
C CYS A 44 18.62 -6.67 -12.57
N VAL A 45 19.71 -6.39 -13.30
CA VAL A 45 21.09 -6.57 -12.82
C VAL A 45 21.92 -5.30 -13.02
N SER A 46 21.52 -4.15 -12.45
CA SER A 46 22.43 -3.00 -12.25
C SER A 46 21.91 -1.87 -11.33
N SER A 47 21.18 -2.14 -10.25
CA SER A 47 20.76 -1.06 -9.31
C SER A 47 21.89 -0.51 -8.41
N GLN A 48 23.15 -0.92 -8.66
CA GLN A 48 24.34 -0.22 -8.18
C GLN A 48 25.05 0.58 -9.29
N LEU A 49 24.29 1.26 -10.16
CA LEU A 49 24.84 2.47 -10.78
C LEU A 49 25.18 3.42 -9.62
N LYS A 50 26.47 3.79 -9.46
CA LYS A 50 26.91 4.83 -8.52
C LYS A 50 26.04 6.07 -8.76
N MET A 51 24.97 6.22 -7.98
CA MET A 51 24.15 7.41 -8.05
C MET A 51 25.04 8.57 -7.62
N LYS A 52 24.96 9.68 -8.37
CA LYS A 52 25.66 10.90 -7.97
C LYS A 52 25.16 11.29 -6.57
N THR A 53 26.07 11.73 -5.72
CA THR A 53 25.75 12.24 -4.38
C THR A 53 24.56 13.22 -4.47
N GLY A 54 23.55 13.03 -3.63
CA GLY A 54 22.34 13.86 -3.62
C GLY A 54 21.26 13.49 -4.66
N THR A 55 21.41 12.39 -5.41
CA THR A 55 20.33 11.84 -6.27
C THR A 55 19.81 10.52 -5.70
N TYR A 56 18.49 10.41 -5.61
CA TYR A 56 17.78 9.24 -5.10
C TYR A 56 16.74 8.77 -6.12
N LEU A 57 16.34 7.50 -6.06
CA LEU A 57 15.51 6.87 -7.09
C LEU A 57 14.27 6.24 -6.47
N ILE A 58 13.09 6.68 -6.88
CA ILE A 58 11.85 5.91 -6.73
C ILE A 58 11.87 4.84 -7.80
N SER A 59 11.70 3.58 -7.41
CA SER A 59 11.76 2.43 -8.32
C SER A 59 10.85 1.31 -7.84
N VAL A 60 9.78 1.10 -8.59
CA VAL A 60 8.88 -0.05 -8.51
C VAL A 60 8.73 -0.66 -9.91
N PRO A 61 8.19 -1.89 -10.05
CA PRO A 61 7.95 -2.52 -11.36
C PRO A 61 7.34 -1.55 -12.38
N GLY A 62 8.03 -1.30 -13.49
CA GLY A 62 7.57 -0.43 -14.58
C GLY A 62 7.43 1.08 -14.24
N PHE A 63 8.00 1.58 -13.13
CA PHE A 63 7.97 3.01 -12.78
C PHE A 63 9.22 3.47 -12.05
N GLN A 64 9.88 4.48 -12.61
CA GLN A 64 11.08 5.07 -12.06
C GLN A 64 11.12 6.57 -12.26
N TYR A 65 11.50 7.31 -11.23
CA TYR A 65 11.85 8.74 -11.36
C TYR A 65 12.80 9.18 -10.25
N GLN A 66 13.52 10.27 -10.50
CA GLN A 66 14.59 10.74 -9.63
C GLN A 66 14.11 11.83 -8.67
N ILE A 67 14.67 11.82 -7.46
CA ILE A 67 14.59 12.92 -6.51
C ILE A 67 16.01 13.46 -6.34
N LYS A 68 16.18 14.78 -6.41
CA LYS A 68 17.48 15.45 -6.25
C LYS A 68 17.44 16.40 -5.05
N ASP A 69 18.36 16.19 -4.12
CA ASP A 69 18.65 17.09 -3.02
C ASP A 69 19.44 18.29 -3.54
N GLU A 70 18.73 19.39 -3.83
CA GLU A 70 19.32 20.59 -4.38
C GLU A 70 19.78 21.57 -3.31
N LYS A 71 20.95 22.16 -3.56
CA LYS A 71 21.61 23.09 -2.62
C LYS A 71 21.39 24.56 -2.99
N ASP A 72 21.10 24.83 -4.25
CA ASP A 72 20.84 26.18 -4.75
C ASP A 72 19.43 26.27 -5.36
N ILE A 73 18.64 27.23 -4.87
CA ILE A 73 17.30 27.51 -5.41
C ILE A 73 17.35 28.01 -6.87
N ASN A 74 18.50 28.57 -7.29
CA ASN A 74 18.73 29.04 -8.64
C ASN A 74 19.44 28.01 -9.54
N ALA A 75 19.57 26.75 -9.07
CA ALA A 75 20.18 25.68 -9.84
C ALA A 75 19.54 25.52 -11.22
N GLY A 76 20.37 25.26 -12.23
CA GLY A 76 19.90 24.99 -13.60
C GLY A 76 19.25 23.61 -13.73
N GLY A 77 18.50 23.40 -14.82
CA GLY A 77 17.85 22.12 -15.12
C GLY A 77 16.43 21.97 -14.57
N TYR A 78 15.89 23.03 -13.95
CA TYR A 78 14.49 23.13 -13.52
C TYR A 78 13.75 24.18 -14.34
N ASP A 79 12.46 23.99 -14.57
CA ASP A 79 11.61 24.86 -15.40
C ASP A 79 10.38 25.43 -14.65
N CYS A 80 10.31 25.15 -13.34
CA CYS A 80 9.31 25.70 -12.44
C CYS A 80 9.77 25.53 -10.99
N VAL A 81 9.77 26.60 -10.21
CA VAL A 81 9.79 26.54 -8.75
C VAL A 81 8.37 26.28 -8.27
N VAL A 82 8.20 25.36 -7.33
CA VAL A 82 6.93 25.12 -6.62
C VAL A 82 7.15 25.42 -5.15
N TYR A 83 6.37 26.34 -4.61
CA TYR A 83 6.48 26.76 -3.22
C TYR A 83 5.13 26.77 -2.51
N THR A 84 5.12 26.26 -1.29
CA THR A 84 3.97 26.25 -0.38
C THR A 84 4.33 26.98 0.89
N SER A 85 3.37 27.68 1.48
CA SER A 85 3.50 28.35 2.77
C SER A 85 2.15 28.39 3.49
N GLY A 86 2.18 28.30 4.82
CA GLY A 86 1.05 28.64 5.68
C GLY A 86 1.06 30.10 6.16
N GLU A 87 2.16 30.82 5.94
CA GLU A 87 2.27 32.26 6.20
C GLU A 87 1.62 33.09 5.08
N PRO A 88 1.07 34.28 5.40
CA PRO A 88 0.52 35.21 4.41
C PRO A 88 1.54 35.57 3.32
N PRO A 89 1.14 35.75 2.04
CA PRO A 89 2.08 35.93 0.93
C PRO A 89 3.03 37.15 1.03
N ASN A 90 2.69 38.14 1.86
CA ASN A 90 3.51 39.32 2.14
C ASN A 90 4.43 39.14 3.37
N SER A 91 4.52 37.93 3.94
CA SER A 91 5.32 37.63 5.12
C SER A 91 6.82 37.72 4.84
N ASP A 92 7.56 38.19 5.85
CA ASP A 92 9.01 38.31 5.76
C ASP A 92 9.75 36.97 5.87
N SER A 93 9.05 35.90 6.26
CA SER A 93 9.62 34.56 6.45
C SER A 93 9.86 33.79 5.14
N HIS A 94 9.31 34.26 4.02
CA HIS A 94 9.49 33.61 2.72
C HIS A 94 10.95 33.70 2.24
N PRO A 95 11.42 32.73 1.43
CA PRO A 95 12.75 32.78 0.84
C PRO A 95 12.97 34.07 0.04
N GLU A 96 14.11 34.73 0.26
CA GLU A 96 14.43 36.04 -0.32
C GLU A 96 14.26 36.07 -1.86
N ALA A 97 14.63 34.96 -2.51
CA ALA A 97 14.52 34.75 -3.95
C ALA A 97 13.09 34.87 -4.52
N ILE A 98 12.05 34.63 -3.73
CA ILE A 98 10.65 34.61 -4.19
C ILE A 98 9.75 35.59 -3.44
N LYS A 99 10.19 36.09 -2.27
CA LYS A 99 9.44 36.98 -1.39
C LYS A 99 8.89 38.23 -2.09
N SER A 100 9.71 38.91 -2.88
CA SER A 100 9.29 40.12 -3.61
C SER A 100 8.25 39.87 -4.70
N VAL A 101 8.18 38.65 -5.24
CA VAL A 101 7.15 38.25 -6.20
C VAL A 101 5.81 38.07 -5.48
N LEU A 102 5.81 37.33 -4.37
CA LEU A 102 4.61 37.08 -3.57
C LEU A 102 4.02 38.38 -2.98
N ALA A 103 4.86 39.25 -2.41
CA ALA A 103 4.43 40.52 -1.83
C ALA A 103 3.88 41.52 -2.85
N ARG A 104 4.30 41.42 -4.14
CA ARG A 104 3.69 42.20 -5.22
C ARG A 104 2.38 41.59 -5.69
N ALA A 105 2.35 40.27 -5.87
CA ALA A 105 1.15 39.55 -6.29
C ALA A 105 0.00 39.71 -5.28
N SER A 106 0.29 39.70 -3.98
CA SER A 106 -0.71 39.86 -2.92
C SER A 106 -1.39 41.24 -2.89
N LYS A 107 -0.82 42.25 -3.57
CA LYS A 107 -1.45 43.57 -3.73
C LYS A 107 -2.45 43.60 -4.89
N LEU A 108 -2.38 42.61 -5.77
CA LEU A 108 -3.21 42.51 -6.97
C LEU A 108 -4.31 41.46 -6.82
N ASP A 109 -4.04 40.41 -6.02
CA ASP A 109 -4.94 39.28 -5.83
C ASP A 109 -5.15 39.03 -4.33
N GLU A 110 -6.32 39.42 -3.83
CA GLU A 110 -6.72 39.23 -2.43
C GLU A 110 -6.91 37.73 -2.09
N ALA A 111 -7.16 36.88 -3.09
CA ALA A 111 -7.34 35.43 -2.92
C ALA A 111 -6.03 34.65 -3.00
N LEU A 112 -4.89 35.30 -3.18
CA LEU A 112 -3.59 34.62 -3.35
C LEU A 112 -3.23 33.68 -2.19
N SER A 113 -3.67 34.00 -0.97
CA SER A 113 -3.42 33.19 0.22
C SER A 113 -4.23 31.88 0.26
N THR A 114 -5.27 31.74 -0.56
CA THR A 114 -6.13 30.55 -0.62
C THR A 114 -6.05 29.84 -1.97
N GLU A 115 -6.01 30.59 -3.08
CA GLU A 115 -6.04 30.04 -4.44
C GLU A 115 -4.63 29.79 -5.02
N GLY A 116 -3.61 30.46 -4.45
CA GLY A 116 -2.26 30.43 -5.01
C GLY A 116 -2.17 31.10 -6.38
N GLY A 117 -1.11 30.80 -7.14
CA GLY A 117 -0.93 31.44 -8.43
C GLY A 117 0.28 30.97 -9.23
N LEU A 118 0.34 31.46 -10.47
CA LEU A 118 1.45 31.24 -11.39
C LEU A 118 2.10 32.56 -11.77
N PHE A 119 3.41 32.67 -11.54
CA PHE A 119 4.15 33.91 -11.70
C PHE A 119 5.44 33.69 -12.47
N GLU A 120 5.91 34.76 -13.10
CA GLU A 120 7.30 34.88 -13.52
C GLU A 120 8.17 35.14 -12.29
N VAL A 121 9.35 34.53 -12.25
CA VAL A 121 10.33 34.73 -11.18
C VAL A 121 11.72 34.90 -11.79
N ASN A 122 12.54 35.78 -11.19
CA ASN A 122 13.93 35.99 -11.61
C ASN A 122 14.84 34.90 -11.03
N LEU A 123 14.54 33.65 -11.38
CA LEU A 123 15.35 32.46 -11.13
C LEU A 123 15.55 31.74 -12.46
N THR A 124 16.57 30.88 -12.56
CA THR A 124 16.85 30.08 -13.75
C THR A 124 15.62 29.28 -14.22
N ALA A 125 14.75 28.87 -13.30
CA ALA A 125 13.50 28.18 -13.60
C ALA A 125 12.45 29.03 -14.34
N GLY A 126 12.54 30.36 -14.27
CA GLY A 126 11.67 31.34 -14.94
C GLY A 126 10.20 31.38 -14.49
N ARG A 127 9.72 30.34 -13.81
CA ARG A 127 8.32 30.18 -13.39
C ARG A 127 8.25 29.83 -11.91
N LEU A 128 7.28 30.43 -11.20
CA LEU A 128 6.91 30.12 -9.83
C LEU A 128 5.45 29.70 -9.78
N VAL A 129 5.18 28.51 -9.27
CA VAL A 129 3.86 28.13 -8.75
C VAL A 129 3.87 28.34 -7.25
N TYR A 130 3.03 29.23 -6.77
CA TYR A 130 2.71 29.37 -5.35
C TYR A 130 1.43 28.59 -5.06
N SER A 131 1.48 27.68 -4.10
CA SER A 131 0.35 26.85 -3.68
C SER A 131 0.24 26.90 -2.15
N PRO A 132 -0.53 27.85 -1.59
CA PRO A 132 -0.62 28.06 -0.16
C PRO A 132 -1.40 26.93 0.53
N THR A 133 -1.24 26.80 1.84
CA THR A 133 -2.14 25.93 2.63
C THR A 133 -3.49 26.58 2.94
N GLY A 134 -3.64 27.88 2.66
CA GLY A 134 -4.67 28.70 3.29
C GLY A 134 -4.34 29.02 4.75
N PRO A 135 -5.15 29.87 5.40
CA PRO A 135 -5.05 30.13 6.83
C PRO A 135 -5.22 28.85 7.65
N LEU A 136 -4.21 28.52 8.46
CA LEU A 136 -4.26 27.36 9.35
C LEU A 136 -4.92 27.73 10.69
N SER A 137 -5.58 26.74 11.29
CA SER A 137 -6.22 26.82 12.61
C SER A 137 -5.93 25.54 13.41
N ASP A 138 -6.34 25.51 14.67
CA ASP A 138 -6.15 24.35 15.57
C ASP A 138 -6.82 23.05 15.09
N TYR A 139 -7.71 23.13 14.09
CA TYR A 139 -8.37 21.97 13.48
C TYR A 139 -7.65 21.43 12.25
N HIS A 140 -6.55 22.05 11.84
CA HIS A 140 -5.71 21.59 10.74
C HIS A 140 -4.57 20.71 11.26
N ASP A 141 -4.05 19.86 10.37
CA ASP A 141 -2.85 19.09 10.65
C ASP A 141 -1.84 19.17 9.49
N VAL A 142 -0.75 18.42 9.62
CA VAL A 142 0.38 18.41 8.68
C VAL A 142 -0.04 18.04 7.24
N ARG A 143 -1.19 17.37 7.03
CA ARG A 143 -1.72 17.05 5.68
C ARG A 143 -1.94 18.29 4.85
N SER A 144 -2.30 19.42 5.47
CA SER A 144 -2.50 20.70 4.78
C SER A 144 -1.30 21.09 3.90
N TYR A 145 -0.08 20.80 4.36
CA TYR A 145 1.14 21.04 3.58
C TYR A 145 1.32 20.03 2.45
N GLY A 146 1.08 18.74 2.71
CA GLY A 146 1.17 17.70 1.67
C GLY A 146 0.15 17.91 0.56
N GLU A 147 -1.08 18.27 0.90
CA GLU A 147 -2.17 18.57 -0.03
C GLU A 147 -1.87 19.82 -0.85
N ALA A 148 -1.43 20.91 -0.21
CA ALA A 148 -1.04 22.13 -0.91
C ALA A 148 0.14 21.90 -1.86
N VAL A 149 1.15 21.13 -1.46
CA VAL A 149 2.28 20.78 -2.35
C VAL A 149 1.82 19.88 -3.49
N LYS A 150 0.96 18.89 -3.25
CA LYS A 150 0.36 18.05 -4.29
C LYS A 150 -0.33 18.92 -5.34
N GLN A 151 -1.16 19.87 -4.92
CA GLN A 151 -1.83 20.81 -5.84
C GLN A 151 -0.82 21.69 -6.59
N GLY A 152 0.23 22.17 -5.94
CA GLY A 152 1.29 22.96 -6.56
C GLY A 152 2.01 22.20 -7.68
N ILE A 153 2.37 20.94 -7.44
CA ILE A 153 3.01 20.08 -8.45
C ILE A 153 2.05 19.80 -9.61
N LEU A 154 0.78 19.48 -9.34
CA LEU A 154 -0.23 19.29 -10.40
C LEU A 154 -0.43 20.57 -11.22
N ARG A 155 -0.46 21.74 -10.57
CA ARG A 155 -0.56 23.04 -11.24
C ARG A 155 0.66 23.35 -12.10
N ALA A 156 1.86 22.98 -11.65
CA ALA A 156 3.10 23.10 -12.42
C ALA A 156 3.06 22.22 -13.68
N ILE A 157 2.64 20.95 -13.55
CA ILE A 157 2.45 20.03 -14.68
C ILE A 157 1.45 20.60 -15.69
N LYS A 158 0.34 21.17 -15.21
CA LYS A 158 -0.69 21.79 -16.04
C LYS A 158 -0.19 23.08 -16.72
N ALA A 159 0.77 23.78 -16.10
CA ALA A 159 1.49 24.92 -16.69
C ALA A 159 2.54 24.51 -17.74
N GLY A 160 2.74 23.21 -17.97
CA GLY A 160 3.74 22.68 -18.90
C GLY A 160 5.13 22.47 -18.30
N SER A 161 5.28 22.50 -16.97
CA SER A 161 6.53 22.10 -16.31
C SER A 161 6.83 20.62 -16.54
N LYS A 162 8.10 20.32 -16.78
CA LYS A 162 8.65 18.97 -16.95
C LYS A 162 9.75 18.65 -15.93
N ALA A 163 10.27 19.65 -15.24
CA ALA A 163 11.31 19.51 -14.23
C ALA A 163 11.07 20.52 -13.09
N PRO A 164 10.11 20.24 -12.18
CA PRO A 164 9.84 21.12 -11.05
C PRO A 164 10.94 21.04 -9.98
N LEU A 165 11.19 22.18 -9.33
CA LEU A 165 11.98 22.35 -8.12
C LEU A 165 11.06 22.69 -6.96
N LEU A 166 10.86 21.74 -6.04
CA LEU A 166 10.09 21.96 -4.82
C LEU A 166 10.94 22.70 -3.79
N VAL A 167 10.42 23.84 -3.31
CA VAL A 167 10.96 24.57 -2.17
C VAL A 167 10.23 24.12 -0.91
N LEU A 168 10.94 23.51 0.03
CA LEU A 168 10.33 22.95 1.22
C LEU A 168 9.83 24.05 2.18
N PRO A 169 8.56 24.00 2.61
CA PRO A 169 8.05 24.90 3.62
C PRO A 169 8.72 24.66 4.98
N GLN A 170 8.71 25.71 5.81
CA GLN A 170 9.03 25.63 7.23
C GLN A 170 7.75 25.86 8.02
N SER A 171 7.58 25.12 9.11
CA SER A 171 6.48 25.34 10.05
C SER A 171 6.94 24.99 11.46
N SER A 172 6.69 25.88 12.40
CA SER A 172 6.86 25.59 13.84
C SER A 172 5.68 24.79 14.40
N ALA A 173 4.54 24.77 13.71
CA ALA A 173 3.33 24.09 14.16
C ALA A 173 3.41 22.56 14.01
N PHE A 174 4.09 22.06 12.97
CA PHE A 174 4.16 20.62 12.68
C PHE A 174 5.59 20.13 12.41
N THR A 175 6.04 19.16 13.20
CA THR A 175 7.42 18.64 13.21
C THR A 175 7.84 18.01 11.87
N HIS A 176 6.93 17.35 11.14
CA HIS A 176 7.26 16.61 9.92
C HIS A 176 6.76 17.28 8.63
N THR A 177 6.59 18.62 8.66
CA THR A 177 6.14 19.42 7.51
C THR A 177 6.96 19.13 6.24
N GLN A 178 8.30 19.08 6.35
CA GLN A 178 9.17 18.84 5.20
C GLN A 178 8.99 17.44 4.60
N LEU A 179 8.86 16.41 5.45
CA LEU A 179 8.61 15.03 5.01
C LEU A 179 7.29 14.92 4.25
N VAL A 180 6.20 15.40 4.86
CA VAL A 180 4.85 15.32 4.29
C VAL A 180 4.74 16.16 3.01
N SER A 181 5.46 17.28 2.92
CA SER A 181 5.56 18.09 1.70
C SER A 181 6.18 17.31 0.55
N VAL A 182 7.33 16.64 0.78
CA VAL A 182 7.93 15.81 -0.27
C VAL A 182 6.98 14.67 -0.65
N LEU A 183 6.40 13.96 0.32
CA LEU A 183 5.45 12.88 0.04
C LEU A 183 4.22 13.37 -0.77
N GLY A 184 3.71 14.58 -0.50
CA GLY A 184 2.65 15.20 -1.29
C GLY A 184 3.05 15.47 -2.73
N ALA A 185 4.28 15.94 -2.95
CA ALA A 185 4.84 16.10 -4.29
C ALA A 185 4.96 14.78 -5.03
N LEU A 186 5.48 13.74 -4.37
CA LEU A 186 5.63 12.40 -4.96
C LEU A 186 4.28 11.77 -5.30
N GLU A 187 3.26 12.00 -4.47
CA GLU A 187 1.90 11.56 -4.77
C GLU A 187 1.32 12.22 -6.02
N ALA A 188 1.62 13.50 -6.28
CA ALA A 188 1.23 14.16 -7.53
C ALA A 188 1.94 13.59 -8.77
N LEU A 189 3.11 12.96 -8.59
CA LEU A 189 3.90 12.35 -9.65
C LEU A 189 3.59 10.87 -9.88
N TYR A 190 2.91 10.22 -8.93
CA TYR A 190 2.50 8.82 -9.06
C TYR A 190 1.62 8.61 -10.30
N LEU A 191 1.84 7.47 -10.96
CA LEU A 191 1.10 7.07 -12.15
C LEU A 191 0.62 5.63 -11.98
N SER A 192 -0.68 5.41 -12.09
CA SER A 192 -1.27 4.07 -11.89
C SER A 192 -0.74 3.05 -12.89
N ILE A 193 -0.60 1.80 -12.45
CA ILE A 193 -0.04 0.72 -13.28
C ILE A 193 -0.76 0.56 -14.63
N GLN A 194 -2.09 0.68 -14.63
CA GLN A 194 -2.91 0.70 -15.84
C GLN A 194 -2.41 1.73 -16.85
N TYR A 195 -2.21 2.97 -16.41
CA TYR A 195 -1.80 4.04 -17.30
C TYR A 195 -0.35 3.87 -17.76
N ARG A 196 0.50 3.27 -16.93
CA ARG A 196 1.89 2.94 -17.27
C ARG A 196 2.00 1.89 -18.36
N GLU A 197 1.13 0.88 -18.31
CA GLU A 197 1.08 -0.21 -19.30
C GLU A 197 0.37 0.22 -20.60
N ASP A 198 -0.76 0.92 -20.49
CA ASP A 198 -1.59 1.28 -21.65
C ASP A 198 -1.07 2.54 -22.38
N CYS A 199 -0.35 3.41 -21.67
CA CYS A 199 0.19 4.67 -22.19
C CYS A 199 1.68 4.84 -21.84
N PRO A 200 2.57 3.94 -22.29
CA PRO A 200 3.98 3.95 -21.89
C PRO A 200 4.71 5.24 -22.25
N ASP A 201 4.35 5.90 -23.35
CA ASP A 201 4.94 7.19 -23.77
C ASP A 201 4.63 8.34 -22.81
N LYS A 202 3.65 8.15 -21.91
CA LYS A 202 3.27 9.12 -20.88
C LYS A 202 3.89 8.80 -19.52
N ASN A 203 4.70 7.74 -19.42
CA ASN A 203 5.27 7.20 -18.19
C ASN A 203 6.80 7.36 -18.09
N PRO A 204 7.34 8.09 -17.10
CA PRO A 204 6.73 9.18 -16.35
C PRO A 204 6.79 10.50 -17.13
N LYS A 205 5.79 11.37 -16.98
CA LYS A 205 5.79 12.70 -17.62
C LYS A 205 6.89 13.62 -17.07
N ILE A 206 7.24 13.45 -15.79
CA ILE A 206 8.34 14.14 -15.10
C ILE A 206 9.36 13.09 -14.68
N LYS A 207 10.61 13.24 -15.12
CA LYS A 207 11.69 12.27 -14.83
C LYS A 207 12.49 12.60 -13.56
N SER A 208 12.43 13.86 -13.11
CA SER A 208 13.12 14.28 -11.89
C SER A 208 12.38 15.39 -11.16
N LEU A 209 12.36 15.30 -9.83
CA LEU A 209 11.94 16.36 -8.91
C LEU A 209 13.18 16.89 -8.18
N GLY A 210 13.45 18.18 -8.29
CA GLY A 210 14.40 18.86 -7.41
C GLY A 210 13.73 19.19 -6.08
N VAL A 211 14.46 19.08 -4.98
CA VAL A 211 13.98 19.44 -3.64
C VAL A 211 15.03 20.30 -2.97
N TRP A 212 14.67 21.53 -2.64
CA TRP A 212 15.55 22.50 -1.98
C TRP A 212 14.99 22.91 -0.62
N GLY A 213 15.89 23.28 0.30
CA GLY A 213 15.51 23.90 1.57
C GLY A 213 15.30 22.92 2.74
N TYR A 214 15.79 21.68 2.64
CA TYR A 214 15.82 20.76 3.79
C TYR A 214 16.73 21.33 4.90
N LYS A 215 16.26 21.30 6.15
CA LYS A 215 16.96 21.91 7.30
C LYS A 215 17.49 20.91 8.32
N GLY A 216 17.19 19.62 8.16
CA GLY A 216 17.66 18.60 9.09
C GLY A 216 19.15 18.30 8.96
N SER A 217 19.66 17.58 9.96
CA SER A 217 21.09 17.35 10.14
C SER A 217 21.70 16.41 9.10
N ASN A 218 20.90 15.50 8.55
CA ASN A 218 21.35 14.45 7.63
C ASN A 218 20.39 14.28 6.45
N ALA A 219 20.66 15.01 5.37
CA ALA A 219 19.85 14.95 4.15
C ALA A 219 19.83 13.56 3.51
N ASP A 220 20.94 12.83 3.51
CA ASP A 220 21.02 11.49 2.91
C ASP A 220 20.07 10.50 3.59
N SER A 221 20.07 10.47 4.93
CA SER A 221 19.12 9.66 5.70
C SER A 221 17.66 10.07 5.45
N PHE A 222 17.38 11.37 5.37
CA PHE A 222 16.03 11.88 5.10
C PHE A 222 15.52 11.45 3.72
N PHE A 223 16.31 11.64 2.67
CA PHE A 223 15.88 11.28 1.31
C PHE A 223 15.81 9.77 1.10
N LYS A 224 16.69 8.97 1.72
CA LYS A 224 16.55 7.50 1.75
C LYS A 224 15.24 7.08 2.43
N TYR A 225 14.88 7.74 3.53
CA TYR A 225 13.61 7.50 4.22
C TYR A 225 12.41 7.86 3.34
N VAL A 226 12.40 9.04 2.73
CA VAL A 226 11.38 9.47 1.75
C VAL A 226 11.21 8.45 0.63
N VAL A 227 12.32 8.01 0.03
CA VAL A 227 12.32 7.03 -1.08
C VAL A 227 11.71 5.72 -0.64
N ALA A 228 12.11 5.19 0.53
CA ALA A 228 11.56 3.95 1.05
C ALA A 228 10.05 4.03 1.28
N LEU A 229 9.59 5.13 1.90
CA LEU A 229 8.18 5.37 2.12
C LEU A 229 7.40 5.45 0.81
N GLU A 230 7.91 6.17 -0.19
CA GLU A 230 7.21 6.31 -1.46
C GLU A 230 7.22 5.02 -2.28
N ASN A 231 8.33 4.29 -2.33
CA ASN A 231 8.35 2.97 -2.97
C ASN A 231 7.32 2.02 -2.32
N GLY A 232 7.20 2.06 -0.99
CA GLY A 232 6.16 1.34 -0.26
C GLY A 232 4.75 1.76 -0.64
N ARG A 233 4.48 3.08 -0.71
CA ARG A 233 3.19 3.60 -1.17
C ARG A 233 2.91 3.21 -2.62
N CYS A 234 3.86 3.31 -3.53
CA CYS A 234 3.69 2.90 -4.93
C CYS A 234 3.33 1.42 -5.03
N VAL A 235 4.03 0.51 -4.33
CA VAL A 235 3.65 -0.92 -4.28
C VAL A 235 2.22 -1.11 -3.77
N CYS A 236 1.84 -0.40 -2.70
CA CYS A 236 0.48 -0.46 -2.19
C CYS A 236 -0.55 0.08 -3.20
N ARG A 237 -0.27 1.17 -3.90
CA ARG A 237 -1.17 1.77 -4.90
C ARG A 237 -1.30 0.92 -6.14
N ASP A 238 -0.22 0.28 -6.57
CA ASP A 238 -0.18 -0.55 -7.76
C ASP A 238 -1.01 -1.83 -7.56
N ILE A 239 -0.77 -2.52 -6.45
CA ILE A 239 -1.55 -3.71 -6.09
C ILE A 239 -2.99 -3.30 -5.78
N GLY A 240 -3.20 -2.36 -4.86
CA GLY A 240 -4.53 -1.99 -4.38
C GLY A 240 -5.39 -1.35 -5.47
N GLY A 241 -4.77 -0.58 -6.37
CA GLY A 241 -5.46 0.17 -7.39
C GLY A 241 -5.52 -0.41 -8.78
N GLY A 242 -4.74 -1.45 -9.07
CA GLY A 242 -4.88 -2.21 -10.29
C GLY A 242 -6.29 -2.76 -10.45
N ASP A 243 -6.77 -2.77 -11.70
CA ASP A 243 -8.06 -3.31 -12.05
C ASP A 243 -8.13 -4.83 -11.73
N PRO A 244 -9.34 -5.43 -11.77
CA PRO A 244 -9.54 -6.83 -11.40
C PRO A 244 -8.67 -7.83 -12.16
N GLU A 245 -8.27 -7.52 -13.40
CA GLU A 245 -7.51 -8.42 -14.25
C GLU A 245 -6.01 -8.20 -14.14
N ARG A 246 -5.54 -6.94 -14.10
CA ARG A 246 -4.10 -6.67 -13.87
C ARG A 246 -3.62 -7.11 -12.49
N MET A 247 -4.52 -7.10 -11.50
CA MET A 247 -4.22 -7.50 -10.12
C MET A 247 -5.16 -8.59 -9.61
N ALA A 248 -5.46 -9.58 -10.47
CA ALA A 248 -5.99 -10.87 -10.06
C ALA A 248 -4.96 -11.64 -9.19
N PRO A 249 -5.34 -12.67 -8.41
CA PRO A 249 -4.44 -13.27 -7.43
C PRO A 249 -3.09 -13.76 -8.00
N PRO A 250 -3.03 -14.47 -9.15
CA PRO A 250 -1.74 -14.84 -9.76
C PRO A 250 -0.91 -13.64 -10.23
N ARG A 251 -1.56 -12.56 -10.69
CA ARG A 251 -0.87 -11.35 -11.18
C ARG A 251 -0.29 -10.50 -10.07
N VAL A 252 -0.94 -10.48 -8.89
CA VAL A 252 -0.34 -9.90 -7.68
C VAL A 252 0.92 -10.67 -7.29
N VAL A 253 0.95 -12.00 -7.43
CA VAL A 253 2.17 -12.80 -7.20
C VAL A 253 3.30 -12.41 -8.15
N ASP A 254 3.01 -12.26 -9.44
CA ASP A 254 4.00 -11.81 -10.44
C ASP A 254 4.58 -10.44 -10.05
N TYR A 255 3.71 -9.48 -9.73
CA TYR A 255 4.11 -8.14 -9.31
C TYR A 255 4.97 -8.17 -8.04
N VAL A 256 4.59 -8.96 -7.05
CA VAL A 256 5.34 -9.13 -5.79
C VAL A 256 6.74 -9.70 -6.07
N LYS A 257 6.88 -10.70 -6.94
CA LYS A 257 8.21 -11.23 -7.30
C LYS A 257 9.11 -10.17 -7.95
N GLU A 258 8.54 -9.29 -8.76
CA GLU A 258 9.30 -8.20 -9.39
C GLU A 258 9.64 -7.08 -8.39
N ALA A 259 8.72 -6.74 -7.49
CA ALA A 259 8.93 -5.71 -6.46
C ALA A 259 9.97 -6.14 -5.40
N PHE A 260 10.13 -7.45 -5.20
CA PHE A 260 11.04 -8.06 -4.22
C PHE A 260 12.02 -9.03 -4.90
N PRO A 261 13.05 -8.52 -5.60
CA PRO A 261 14.09 -9.37 -6.17
C PRO A 261 14.85 -10.13 -5.08
N ALA A 262 15.59 -11.17 -5.46
CA ALA A 262 16.24 -12.11 -4.54
C ALA A 262 17.16 -11.45 -3.48
N ASN A 263 17.71 -10.27 -3.76
CA ASN A 263 18.59 -9.51 -2.87
C ASN A 263 17.87 -8.41 -2.06
N SER A 264 16.54 -8.34 -2.12
CA SER A 264 15.74 -7.36 -1.38
C SER A 264 15.79 -7.55 0.13
N GLY A 265 16.17 -8.74 0.61
CA GLY A 265 16.08 -9.12 2.02
C GLY A 265 14.68 -9.58 2.43
N ILE A 266 13.76 -9.74 1.46
CA ILE A 266 12.43 -10.32 1.66
C ILE A 266 12.40 -11.73 1.06
N SER A 267 12.05 -12.72 1.89
CA SER A 267 11.76 -14.08 1.42
C SER A 267 10.29 -14.19 1.02
N ILE A 268 10.01 -14.84 -0.11
CA ILE A 268 8.66 -15.02 -0.66
C ILE A 268 8.30 -16.50 -0.64
N LYS A 269 7.18 -16.85 -0.02
CA LYS A 269 6.57 -18.17 -0.07
C LYS A 269 5.14 -18.06 -0.58
N ILE A 270 4.75 -18.93 -1.50
CA ILE A 270 3.43 -18.90 -2.14
C ILE A 270 2.75 -20.25 -1.90
N GLU A 271 1.54 -20.20 -1.36
CA GLU A 271 0.66 -21.36 -1.22
C GLU A 271 -0.48 -21.23 -2.22
N ASP A 272 -0.50 -22.11 -3.22
CA ASP A 272 -1.42 -22.05 -4.35
C ASP A 272 -2.10 -23.38 -4.69
N GLN A 273 -1.67 -24.46 -4.05
CA GLN A 273 -2.23 -25.79 -4.25
C GLN A 273 -3.59 -25.88 -3.55
N LEU A 274 -4.66 -26.15 -4.31
CA LEU A 274 -6.02 -26.20 -3.79
C LEU A 274 -6.15 -27.19 -2.61
N SER A 275 -5.55 -28.37 -2.72
CA SER A 275 -5.57 -29.38 -1.65
C SER A 275 -4.90 -28.90 -0.36
N PHE A 276 -3.85 -28.08 -0.47
CA PHE A 276 -3.22 -27.44 0.68
C PHE A 276 -4.14 -26.38 1.28
N LEU A 277 -4.71 -25.52 0.45
CA LEU A 277 -5.61 -24.45 0.88
C LEU A 277 -6.86 -25.01 1.59
N GLU A 278 -7.48 -26.05 1.04
CA GLU A 278 -8.66 -26.72 1.64
C GLU A 278 -8.35 -27.35 3.00
N LYS A 279 -7.16 -27.93 3.15
CA LYS A 279 -6.73 -28.58 4.39
C LYS A 279 -6.31 -27.57 5.45
N GLU A 280 -5.48 -26.60 5.08
CA GLU A 280 -4.81 -25.70 6.01
C GLU A 280 -5.61 -24.42 6.28
N TYR A 281 -6.41 -23.96 5.29
CA TYR A 281 -7.22 -22.74 5.33
C TYR A 281 -8.66 -22.95 4.81
N PRO A 282 -9.47 -23.82 5.44
CA PRO A 282 -10.80 -24.20 4.97
C PRO A 282 -11.81 -23.04 4.77
N LEU A 283 -11.82 -22.02 5.63
CA LEU A 283 -12.65 -20.80 5.47
C LEU A 283 -12.22 -20.00 4.25
N TYR A 284 -10.91 -19.85 4.04
CA TYR A 284 -10.36 -19.22 2.83
C TYR A 284 -10.74 -20.01 1.58
N ALA A 285 -10.59 -21.35 1.62
CA ALA A 285 -10.87 -22.23 0.50
C ALA A 285 -12.35 -22.19 0.09
N ALA A 286 -13.27 -22.02 1.05
CA ALA A 286 -14.69 -21.83 0.75
C ALA A 286 -14.96 -20.57 -0.08
N VAL A 287 -14.33 -19.44 0.26
CA VAL A 287 -14.43 -18.20 -0.53
C VAL A 287 -13.81 -18.38 -1.92
N ASN A 288 -12.67 -19.09 -2.01
CA ASN A 288 -12.00 -19.37 -3.27
C ASN A 288 -12.71 -20.41 -4.14
N ARG A 289 -13.69 -21.17 -3.61
CA ARG A 289 -14.26 -22.37 -4.25
C ARG A 289 -14.79 -22.13 -5.66
N CYS A 290 -15.42 -20.97 -5.90
CA CYS A 290 -15.89 -20.63 -7.25
C CYS A 290 -14.75 -20.13 -8.16
N ALA A 291 -13.78 -19.42 -7.63
CA ALA A 291 -12.65 -18.88 -8.40
C ALA A 291 -11.59 -19.94 -8.72
N SER A 292 -11.50 -21.01 -7.93
CA SER A 292 -10.45 -22.03 -8.04
C SER A 292 -10.50 -22.82 -9.35
N VAL A 293 -11.67 -22.91 -9.98
CA VAL A 293 -11.84 -23.56 -11.29
C VAL A 293 -11.47 -22.67 -12.48
N VAL A 294 -11.13 -21.39 -12.23
CA VAL A 294 -10.67 -20.43 -13.23
C VAL A 294 -9.22 -20.08 -12.93
N GLU A 295 -8.27 -20.62 -13.70
CA GLU A 295 -6.82 -20.51 -13.42
C GLU A 295 -6.35 -19.07 -13.14
N ARG A 296 -6.78 -18.10 -13.97
CA ARG A 296 -6.43 -16.68 -13.82
C ARG A 296 -7.01 -16.00 -12.57
N HIS A 297 -7.99 -16.62 -11.90
CA HIS A 297 -8.64 -16.10 -10.68
C HIS A 297 -8.34 -16.92 -9.44
N ASN A 298 -7.72 -18.08 -9.59
CA ASN A 298 -7.49 -18.99 -8.49
C ASN A 298 -6.64 -18.33 -7.40
N GLY A 299 -7.14 -18.37 -6.17
CA GLY A 299 -6.56 -17.73 -5.00
C GLY A 299 -5.16 -18.22 -4.64
N ARG A 300 -4.43 -17.35 -3.95
CA ARG A 300 -3.06 -17.55 -3.47
C ARG A 300 -2.93 -17.00 -2.05
N VAL A 301 -2.21 -17.68 -1.17
CA VAL A 301 -1.71 -17.07 0.07
C VAL A 301 -0.22 -16.82 -0.10
N VAL A 302 0.21 -15.56 0.00
CA VAL A 302 1.61 -15.17 -0.18
C VAL A 302 2.19 -14.71 1.14
N TYR A 303 3.30 -15.29 1.57
CA TYR A 303 4.05 -14.89 2.74
C TYR A 303 5.30 -14.12 2.31
N LEU A 304 5.48 -12.93 2.87
CA LEU A 304 6.64 -12.07 2.74
C LEU A 304 7.33 -11.99 4.11
N SER A 305 8.58 -12.46 4.19
CA SER A 305 9.31 -12.53 5.46
C SER A 305 10.55 -11.65 5.43
N TYR A 306 10.69 -10.79 6.43
CA TYR A 306 11.85 -9.94 6.72
C TYR A 306 12.44 -10.34 8.08
N ASP A 307 13.77 -10.45 8.16
CA ASP A 307 14.48 -10.69 9.41
C ASP A 307 15.67 -9.73 9.52
N GLY A 308 15.63 -8.84 10.53
CA GLY A 308 16.69 -7.88 10.81
C GLY A 308 17.96 -8.50 11.43
N GLY A 309 17.96 -9.80 11.72
CA GLY A 309 19.10 -10.55 12.27
C GLY A 309 19.26 -10.43 13.78
N ASN A 310 18.84 -9.32 14.39
CA ASN A 310 18.88 -9.07 15.84
C ASN A 310 17.50 -8.64 16.37
N ALA A 311 16.45 -9.31 15.88
CA ALA A 311 15.08 -8.92 16.18
C ALA A 311 14.73 -9.06 17.67
N THR A 312 14.33 -7.94 18.27
CA THR A 312 13.79 -7.90 19.64
C THR A 312 12.27 -7.93 19.66
N GLU A 313 11.64 -7.61 18.52
CA GLU A 313 10.20 -7.60 18.34
C GLU A 313 9.81 -8.25 17.01
N SER A 314 8.64 -8.90 17.01
CA SER A 314 8.11 -9.56 15.82
C SER A 314 6.74 -9.00 15.48
N LEU A 315 6.51 -8.72 14.20
CA LEU A 315 5.24 -8.28 13.66
C LEU A 315 4.71 -9.30 12.66
N LEU A 316 3.49 -9.77 12.86
CA LEU A 316 2.81 -10.68 11.94
C LEU A 316 1.60 -9.97 11.36
N LEU A 317 1.64 -9.72 10.05
CA LEU A 317 0.60 -8.98 9.35
C LEU A 317 -0.23 -9.94 8.49
N VAL A 318 -1.55 -9.78 8.49
CA VAL A 318 -2.47 -10.50 7.59
C VAL A 318 -3.31 -9.46 6.85
N GLY A 319 -3.07 -9.31 5.55
CA GLY A 319 -3.80 -8.37 4.71
C GLY A 319 -4.97 -9.03 3.98
N LYS A 320 -6.16 -8.42 4.05
CA LYS A 320 -7.32 -8.79 3.22
C LYS A 320 -6.97 -8.54 1.74
N GLY A 321 -7.03 -9.60 0.93
CA GLY A 321 -6.66 -9.58 -0.48
C GLY A 321 -7.78 -9.97 -1.42
N VAL A 322 -9.01 -9.48 -1.22
CA VAL A 322 -10.11 -9.76 -2.14
C VAL A 322 -9.91 -8.93 -3.41
N THR A 323 -9.33 -9.57 -4.43
CA THR A 323 -8.89 -8.91 -5.67
C THR A 323 -10.04 -8.34 -6.50
N TYR A 324 -11.22 -8.95 -6.36
CA TYR A 324 -12.51 -8.41 -6.78
C TYR A 324 -13.61 -9.09 -5.96
N ASP A 325 -14.54 -8.29 -5.44
CA ASP A 325 -15.63 -8.76 -4.60
C ASP A 325 -16.98 -8.60 -5.31
N THR A 326 -17.59 -9.72 -5.73
CA THR A 326 -18.97 -9.71 -6.22
C THR A 326 -19.99 -9.83 -5.10
N GLY A 327 -19.57 -10.17 -3.89
CA GLY A 327 -20.39 -10.62 -2.77
C GLY A 327 -20.74 -12.11 -2.78
N GLY A 328 -20.27 -12.88 -3.75
CA GLY A 328 -20.59 -14.31 -3.88
C GLY A 328 -22.06 -14.56 -4.22
N ALA A 329 -22.71 -15.48 -3.51
CA ALA A 329 -24.14 -15.77 -3.64
C ALA A 329 -25.03 -14.60 -3.16
N ASP A 330 -24.61 -13.91 -2.11
CA ASP A 330 -25.17 -12.64 -1.62
C ASP A 330 -24.67 -11.46 -2.49
N LEU A 331 -25.03 -11.50 -3.77
CA LEU A 331 -24.52 -10.61 -4.81
C LEU A 331 -24.69 -9.12 -4.46
N LYS A 332 -23.63 -8.33 -4.67
CA LYS A 332 -23.73 -6.86 -4.66
C LYS A 332 -24.57 -6.38 -5.83
N VAL A 333 -25.77 -5.87 -5.54
CA VAL A 333 -26.72 -5.33 -6.52
C VAL A 333 -26.66 -3.80 -6.61
N ASN A 334 -27.47 -3.18 -7.47
CA ASN A 334 -27.65 -1.73 -7.57
C ASN A 334 -26.37 -0.91 -7.84
N GLY A 335 -25.37 -1.49 -8.51
CA GLY A 335 -24.13 -0.81 -8.88
C GLY A 335 -23.06 -0.78 -7.79
N PHE A 336 -23.32 -1.33 -6.60
CA PHE A 336 -22.34 -1.37 -5.48
C PHE A 336 -21.13 -2.28 -5.74
N MET A 337 -21.11 -3.02 -6.86
CA MET A 337 -19.96 -3.81 -7.30
C MET A 337 -18.85 -2.95 -7.94
N ALA A 338 -19.20 -1.78 -8.49
CA ALA A 338 -18.20 -0.87 -9.04
C ALA A 338 -17.26 -0.39 -7.92
N GLY A 339 -15.94 -0.43 -8.18
CA GLY A 339 -14.93 -0.09 -7.17
C GLY A 339 -14.46 -1.25 -6.28
N MET A 340 -15.13 -2.41 -6.31
CA MET A 340 -14.75 -3.58 -5.49
C MET A 340 -13.44 -4.27 -5.93
N SER A 341 -12.76 -3.72 -6.94
CA SER A 341 -11.35 -4.07 -7.19
C SER A 341 -10.42 -3.55 -6.11
N ARG A 342 -10.83 -2.55 -5.31
CA ARG A 342 -10.03 -1.98 -4.21
C ARG A 342 -10.05 -2.84 -2.94
N ASP A 343 -10.81 -3.94 -2.93
CA ASP A 343 -10.99 -4.78 -1.75
C ASP A 343 -9.79 -5.69 -1.38
N LYS A 344 -8.67 -5.44 -2.06
CA LYS A 344 -7.33 -6.00 -1.84
C LYS A 344 -6.35 -5.00 -1.22
N CYS A 345 -6.79 -3.77 -0.89
CA CYS A 345 -5.92 -2.74 -0.32
C CYS A 345 -5.28 -3.16 1.02
N GLY A 346 -5.91 -4.06 1.79
CA GLY A 346 -5.31 -4.63 3.01
C GLY A 346 -4.03 -5.42 2.73
N ALA A 347 -4.08 -6.34 1.75
CA ALA A 347 -2.91 -7.05 1.25
C ALA A 347 -1.90 -6.09 0.61
N ALA A 348 -2.37 -5.13 -0.18
CA ALA A 348 -1.49 -4.13 -0.81
C ALA A 348 -0.70 -3.30 0.23
N ALA A 349 -1.34 -2.92 1.34
CA ALA A 349 -0.71 -2.23 2.46
C ALA A 349 0.38 -3.05 3.13
N VAL A 350 0.13 -4.35 3.35
CA VAL A 350 1.14 -5.28 3.88
C VAL A 350 2.34 -5.35 2.93
N ALA A 351 2.11 -5.55 1.63
CA ALA A 351 3.20 -5.56 0.64
C ALA A 351 3.95 -4.23 0.59
N GLY A 352 3.25 -3.09 0.66
CA GLY A 352 3.85 -1.76 0.71
C GLY A 352 4.75 -1.57 1.93
N PHE A 353 4.31 -2.00 3.12
CA PHE A 353 5.15 -1.92 4.32
C PHE A 353 6.37 -2.85 4.24
N MET A 354 6.22 -4.07 3.70
CA MET A 354 7.36 -4.96 3.45
C MET A 354 8.38 -4.34 2.49
N LYS A 355 7.94 -3.54 1.51
CA LYS A 355 8.83 -2.77 0.62
C LYS A 355 9.62 -1.71 1.38
N VAL A 356 9.01 -0.98 2.31
CA VAL A 356 9.73 -0.04 3.20
C VAL A 356 10.82 -0.78 3.99
N LEU A 357 10.50 -1.94 4.58
CA LEU A 357 11.46 -2.75 5.35
C LEU A 357 12.63 -3.26 4.50
N SER A 358 12.37 -3.66 3.25
CA SER A 358 13.41 -4.11 2.32
C SER A 358 14.46 -3.04 2.02
N GLU A 359 14.09 -1.77 2.16
CA GLU A 359 14.95 -0.62 1.87
C GLU A 359 15.62 -0.07 3.12
N LEU A 360 14.89 0.07 4.23
CA LEU A 360 15.42 0.64 5.48
C LEU A 360 16.11 -0.38 6.38
N LYS A 361 15.81 -1.68 6.24
CA LYS A 361 16.47 -2.80 6.90
C LYS A 361 16.70 -2.61 8.42
N PRO A 362 15.63 -2.37 9.22
CA PRO A 362 15.76 -2.24 10.67
C PRO A 362 16.24 -3.56 11.32
N ALA A 363 17.31 -3.49 12.13
CA ALA A 363 17.91 -4.70 12.71
C ALA A 363 17.09 -5.34 13.84
N ASN A 364 16.25 -4.54 14.52
CA ASN A 364 15.49 -4.93 15.71
C ASN A 364 14.13 -5.56 15.41
N LEU A 365 13.76 -5.72 14.14
CA LEU A 365 12.43 -6.16 13.74
C LEU A 365 12.48 -7.46 12.92
N LYS A 366 11.55 -8.37 13.22
CA LYS A 366 11.21 -9.50 12.36
C LYS A 366 9.77 -9.35 11.89
N VAL A 367 9.51 -9.45 10.59
CA VAL A 367 8.16 -9.25 10.05
C VAL A 367 7.78 -10.39 9.14
N ILE A 368 6.58 -10.95 9.34
CA ILE A 368 5.96 -11.91 8.44
C ILE A 368 4.63 -11.32 7.98
N GLY A 369 4.55 -10.92 6.71
CA GLY A 369 3.33 -10.42 6.10
C GLY A 369 2.66 -11.47 5.22
N ALA A 370 1.40 -11.81 5.48
CA ALA A 370 0.58 -12.64 4.60
C ALA A 370 -0.39 -11.80 3.77
N LEU A 371 -0.46 -12.12 2.48
CA LEU A 371 -1.43 -11.61 1.53
C LEU A 371 -2.45 -12.72 1.26
N SER A 372 -3.68 -12.57 1.77
CA SER A 372 -4.77 -13.53 1.55
C SER A 372 -5.49 -13.21 0.24
N LEU A 373 -4.93 -13.61 -0.90
CA LEU A 373 -5.41 -13.17 -2.22
C LEU A 373 -6.50 -14.10 -2.77
N VAL A 374 -7.71 -13.61 -2.97
CA VAL A 374 -8.82 -14.38 -3.56
C VAL A 374 -9.65 -13.51 -4.50
N ARG A 375 -10.48 -14.11 -5.34
CA ARG A 375 -11.59 -13.41 -6.01
C ARG A 375 -12.91 -13.99 -5.51
N ASN A 376 -13.73 -13.21 -4.81
CA ASN A 376 -15.04 -13.69 -4.36
C ASN A 376 -15.99 -13.69 -5.56
N SER A 377 -16.15 -14.87 -6.17
CA SER A 377 -16.84 -15.04 -7.45
C SER A 377 -18.21 -15.70 -7.25
N VAL A 378 -19.15 -15.37 -8.12
CA VAL A 378 -20.47 -16.00 -8.20
C VAL A 378 -20.51 -17.07 -9.30
N GLY A 379 -21.09 -18.23 -9.01
CA GLY A 379 -21.18 -19.36 -9.94
C GLY A 379 -21.63 -20.64 -9.27
N SER A 380 -21.72 -21.75 -10.01
CA SER A 380 -22.24 -23.04 -9.50
C SER A 380 -21.45 -23.62 -8.32
N ASN A 381 -20.19 -23.20 -8.15
CA ASN A 381 -19.28 -23.68 -7.11
C ASN A 381 -19.06 -22.64 -6.00
N CYS A 382 -19.85 -21.56 -5.93
CA CYS A 382 -19.76 -20.64 -4.80
C CYS A 382 -20.17 -21.34 -3.51
N TYR A 383 -19.55 -20.93 -2.41
CA TYR A 383 -20.10 -21.23 -1.09
C TYR A 383 -21.36 -20.39 -0.88
N VAL A 384 -22.29 -20.90 -0.07
CA VAL A 384 -23.59 -20.27 0.17
C VAL A 384 -23.86 -20.10 1.66
N SER A 385 -24.80 -19.23 1.98
CA SER A 385 -25.35 -19.08 3.33
C SER A 385 -25.91 -20.41 3.86
N ASP A 386 -25.91 -20.57 5.18
CA ASP A 386 -26.23 -21.79 5.93
C ASP A 386 -25.19 -22.92 5.90
N GLU A 387 -24.16 -22.84 5.05
CA GLU A 387 -23.01 -23.74 5.15
C GLU A 387 -22.33 -23.60 6.52
N VAL A 388 -21.91 -24.72 7.10
CA VAL A 388 -21.09 -24.74 8.32
C VAL A 388 -19.71 -25.28 7.98
N ILE A 389 -18.71 -24.40 8.02
CA ILE A 389 -17.34 -24.71 7.64
C ILE A 389 -16.49 -24.85 8.91
N VAL A 390 -15.70 -25.90 8.99
CA VAL A 390 -14.77 -26.12 10.10
C VAL A 390 -13.49 -25.33 9.82
N ALA A 391 -13.22 -24.31 10.62
CA ALA A 391 -12.01 -23.49 10.53
C ALA A 391 -10.74 -24.28 10.90
N ARG A 392 -9.56 -23.72 10.59
CA ARG A 392 -8.26 -24.25 11.04
C ARG A 392 -8.20 -24.42 12.56
N SER A 393 -8.77 -23.47 13.29
CA SER A 393 -8.93 -23.46 14.75
C SER A 393 -9.88 -24.53 15.28
N LYS A 394 -10.47 -25.34 14.40
CA LYS A 394 -11.51 -26.35 14.66
C LYS A 394 -12.88 -25.79 15.05
N LYS A 395 -13.04 -24.47 15.11
CA LYS A 395 -14.35 -23.83 15.30
C LYS A 395 -15.24 -24.07 14.07
N ARG A 396 -16.49 -24.43 14.30
CA ARG A 396 -17.53 -24.60 13.28
C ARG A 396 -18.21 -23.26 13.02
N VAL A 397 -17.95 -22.68 11.86
CA VAL A 397 -18.45 -21.35 11.46
C VAL A 397 -19.64 -21.49 10.53
N ARG A 398 -20.81 -21.04 10.97
CA ARG A 398 -21.98 -20.87 10.10
C ARG A 398 -21.81 -19.64 9.22
N VAL A 399 -21.93 -19.82 7.92
CA VAL A 399 -21.97 -18.75 6.91
C VAL A 399 -23.35 -18.12 6.93
N ASN A 400 -23.39 -16.80 7.07
CA ASN A 400 -24.64 -16.04 7.09
C ASN A 400 -24.76 -15.13 5.86
N ASN A 401 -23.62 -14.65 5.35
CA ASN A 401 -23.59 -13.74 4.21
C ASN A 401 -22.25 -13.90 3.48
N THR A 402 -22.29 -14.25 2.20
CA THR A 402 -21.09 -14.47 1.38
C THR A 402 -20.37 -13.17 0.97
N ASP A 403 -20.97 -12.00 1.24
CA ASP A 403 -20.37 -10.66 1.17
C ASP A 403 -19.58 -10.29 2.46
N ALA A 404 -19.53 -11.21 3.43
CA ALA A 404 -18.67 -11.13 4.60
C ALA A 404 -17.45 -12.06 4.44
N GLU A 405 -16.89 -12.15 3.24
CA GLU A 405 -15.79 -13.02 2.82
C GLU A 405 -14.44 -12.60 3.39
N GLY A 406 -14.18 -11.28 3.52
CA GLY A 406 -12.89 -10.75 3.92
C GLY A 406 -12.39 -11.28 5.27
N ARG A 407 -13.32 -11.47 6.22
CA ARG A 407 -12.99 -12.05 7.53
C ARG A 407 -12.72 -13.56 7.46
N MET A 408 -13.35 -14.27 6.51
CA MET A 408 -13.17 -15.70 6.32
C MET A 408 -11.78 -16.02 5.75
N ILE A 409 -11.34 -15.26 4.74
CA ILE A 409 -10.04 -15.47 4.09
C ILE A 409 -8.86 -15.15 5.00
N MET A 410 -9.07 -14.28 5.99
CA MET A 410 -8.03 -13.91 6.95
C MET A 410 -8.02 -14.82 8.17
N ALA A 411 -9.16 -15.37 8.61
CA ALA A 411 -9.28 -16.08 9.89
C ALA A 411 -8.32 -17.28 10.02
N ASP A 412 -8.25 -18.15 9.00
CA ASP A 412 -7.37 -19.31 9.06
C ASP A 412 -5.90 -18.94 8.89
N VAL A 413 -5.60 -17.94 8.05
CA VAL A 413 -4.25 -17.39 7.90
C VAL A 413 -3.79 -16.76 9.22
N LEU A 414 -4.67 -16.06 9.92
CA LEU A 414 -4.43 -15.49 11.24
C LEU A 414 -4.23 -16.58 12.30
N CYS A 415 -4.98 -17.69 12.24
CA CYS A 415 -4.76 -18.84 13.09
C CYS A 415 -3.35 -19.43 12.89
N HIS A 416 -2.91 -19.56 11.63
CA HIS A 416 -1.55 -19.99 11.33
C HIS A 416 -0.49 -19.00 11.83
N MET A 417 -0.69 -17.69 11.64
CA MET A 417 0.21 -16.67 12.20
C MET A 417 0.26 -16.72 13.73
N LYS A 418 -0.87 -16.96 14.40
CA LYS A 418 -0.94 -17.16 15.85
C LYS A 418 -0.07 -18.32 16.30
N GLU A 419 -0.10 -19.44 15.58
CA GLU A 419 0.75 -20.61 15.85
C GLU A 419 2.23 -20.27 15.70
N LEU A 420 2.62 -19.51 14.66
CA LEU A 420 3.99 -19.06 14.45
C LEU A 420 4.46 -18.10 15.54
N ALA A 421 3.61 -17.17 15.96
CA ALA A 421 3.90 -16.13 16.94
C ALA A 421 4.42 -16.69 18.27
N GLN A 422 3.97 -17.89 18.66
CA GLN A 422 4.36 -18.55 19.91
C GLN A 422 5.87 -18.80 20.05
N ASN A 423 6.61 -18.79 18.94
CA ASN A 423 8.05 -19.03 18.90
C ASN A 423 8.87 -17.79 18.51
N LEU A 424 8.25 -16.60 18.54
CA LEU A 424 8.86 -15.35 18.10
C LEU A 424 9.03 -14.37 19.28
N PRO A 425 10.05 -13.50 19.26
CA PRO A 425 10.25 -12.50 20.30
C PRO A 425 9.18 -11.42 20.26
N ASN A 426 8.54 -11.15 21.40
CA ASN A 426 7.56 -10.08 21.63
C ASN A 426 6.53 -9.88 20.49
N PRO A 427 5.80 -10.94 20.08
CA PRO A 427 5.00 -10.93 18.85
C PRO A 427 3.79 -10.00 18.95
N HIS A 428 3.52 -9.28 17.87
CA HIS A 428 2.28 -8.52 17.65
C HIS A 428 1.63 -9.00 16.35
N LEU A 429 0.38 -9.45 16.43
CA LEU A 429 -0.40 -9.83 15.26
C LEU A 429 -1.31 -8.68 14.83
N MET A 430 -1.40 -8.43 13.54
CA MET A 430 -2.30 -7.42 13.02
C MET A 430 -2.97 -7.87 11.74
N THR A 431 -4.28 -7.64 11.64
CA THR A 431 -4.99 -7.72 10.36
C THR A 431 -5.18 -6.34 9.77
N VAL A 432 -5.03 -6.20 8.45
CA VAL A 432 -5.23 -4.94 7.71
C VAL A 432 -6.23 -5.20 6.60
N ALA A 433 -7.36 -4.49 6.59
CA ALA A 433 -8.44 -4.82 5.69
C ALA A 433 -9.32 -3.62 5.32
N THR A 434 -9.82 -3.60 4.09
CA THR A 434 -10.99 -2.82 3.65
C THR A 434 -12.25 -3.56 4.08
N LEU A 435 -12.49 -3.70 5.39
CA LEU A 435 -13.38 -4.76 5.86
C LEU A 435 -14.85 -4.36 5.86
N THR A 436 -15.17 -3.10 6.14
CA THR A 436 -16.57 -2.72 6.34
C THR A 436 -16.93 -1.32 5.82
N GLY A 437 -18.09 -1.23 5.17
CA GLY A 437 -18.67 0.08 4.80
C GLY A 437 -19.07 0.92 6.02
N HIS A 438 -19.26 0.30 7.19
CA HIS A 438 -19.47 1.01 8.44
C HIS A 438 -18.24 1.84 8.85
N ALA A 439 -17.02 1.39 8.58
CA ALA A 439 -15.83 2.19 8.89
C ALA A 439 -15.84 3.53 8.13
N CYS A 440 -16.27 3.53 6.86
CA CYS A 440 -16.45 4.75 6.06
C CYS A 440 -17.46 5.71 6.68
N LEU A 441 -18.60 5.19 7.15
CA LEU A 441 -19.64 6.00 7.82
C LEU A 441 -19.20 6.51 9.19
N ALA A 442 -18.32 5.79 9.89
CA ALA A 442 -17.93 6.11 11.26
C ALA A 442 -16.74 7.08 11.33
N ALA A 443 -15.70 6.87 10.52
CA ALA A 443 -14.47 7.67 10.56
C ALA A 443 -14.39 8.73 9.46
N GLY A 444 -15.11 8.56 8.36
CA GLY A 444 -15.02 9.44 7.19
C GLY A 444 -13.75 9.20 6.35
N ASN A 445 -13.75 9.77 5.15
CA ASN A 445 -12.68 9.53 4.16
C ASN A 445 -11.30 9.99 4.67
N GLY A 446 -10.30 9.15 4.44
CA GLY A 446 -8.90 9.45 4.79
C GLY A 446 -8.48 9.05 6.20
N TYR A 447 -9.39 8.49 7.01
CA TYR A 447 -9.11 8.04 8.38
C TYR A 447 -9.17 6.52 8.48
N SER A 448 -8.11 5.89 8.98
CA SER A 448 -8.12 4.45 9.28
C SER A 448 -8.71 4.21 10.67
N ILE A 449 -9.20 3.00 10.97
CA ILE A 449 -9.63 2.63 12.33
C ILE A 449 -8.72 1.53 12.87
N VAL A 450 -8.26 1.65 14.12
CA VAL A 450 -7.53 0.59 14.83
C VAL A 450 -8.30 0.14 16.07
N MET A 451 -8.31 -1.18 16.30
CA MET A 451 -8.95 -1.82 17.44
C MET A 451 -8.02 -2.86 18.06
N ASP A 452 -7.70 -2.68 19.34
CA ASP A 452 -6.86 -3.61 20.09
C ASP A 452 -7.68 -4.67 20.84
N ASN A 453 -7.15 -5.90 20.85
CA ASN A 453 -7.50 -6.88 21.88
C ASN A 453 -7.01 -6.42 23.26
N ALA A 454 -7.33 -7.17 24.32
CA ALA A 454 -6.97 -6.76 25.68
C ALA A 454 -5.45 -6.62 25.88
N VAL A 455 -4.65 -7.56 25.35
CA VAL A 455 -3.19 -7.58 25.50
C VAL A 455 -2.52 -6.40 24.81
N ALA A 456 -2.89 -6.08 23.56
CA ALA A 456 -2.37 -4.92 22.84
C ALA A 456 -2.81 -3.60 23.49
N ARG A 457 -4.00 -3.56 24.07
CA ARG A 457 -4.56 -2.38 24.75
C ARG A 457 -3.82 -2.03 26.03
N GLU A 458 -3.39 -3.02 26.82
CA GLU A 458 -2.54 -2.75 27.99
C GLU A 458 -1.24 -2.03 27.61
N GLN A 459 -0.72 -2.34 26.41
CA GLN A 459 0.47 -1.71 25.85
C GLN A 459 0.18 -0.39 25.12
N LYS A 460 -1.09 0.04 25.11
CA LYS A 460 -1.60 1.25 24.45
C LYS A 460 -1.20 1.31 22.97
N PHE A 461 -1.21 0.17 22.28
CA PHE A 461 -0.73 0.09 20.91
C PHE A 461 -1.51 1.03 19.98
N SER A 462 -2.85 1.00 20.03
CA SER A 462 -3.70 1.84 19.20
C SER A 462 -3.40 3.34 19.36
N SER A 463 -3.13 3.79 20.58
CA SER A 463 -2.76 5.19 20.87
C SER A 463 -1.39 5.56 20.29
N LYS A 464 -0.38 4.67 20.44
CA LYS A 464 0.95 4.89 19.86
C LYS A 464 0.92 4.90 18.34
N LEU A 465 0.10 4.04 17.71
CA LEU A 465 -0.08 4.03 16.27
C LEU A 465 -0.82 5.28 15.78
N GLN A 466 -1.88 5.71 16.48
CA GLN A 466 -2.60 6.95 16.18
C GLN A 466 -1.66 8.17 16.23
N GLU A 467 -0.86 8.30 17.30
CA GLU A 467 0.10 9.40 17.44
C GLU A 467 1.15 9.39 16.31
N ALA A 468 1.71 8.22 15.99
CA ALA A 468 2.68 8.06 14.91
C ALA A 468 2.07 8.43 13.55
N GLY A 469 0.85 7.97 13.26
CA GLY A 469 0.14 8.28 12.03
C GLY A 469 -0.22 9.76 11.91
N GLN A 470 -0.72 10.39 12.98
CA GLN A 470 -1.08 11.81 13.02
C GLN A 470 0.10 12.71 12.67
N LYS A 471 1.28 12.39 13.22
CA LYS A 471 2.53 13.14 13.03
C LYS A 471 2.96 13.27 11.57
N ILE A 472 2.56 12.34 10.70
CA ILE A 472 2.95 12.31 9.29
C ILE A 472 1.75 12.33 8.33
N GLY A 473 0.57 12.71 8.82
CA GLY A 473 -0.61 12.90 7.98
C GLY A 473 -1.30 11.61 7.52
N ASN A 474 -1.20 10.53 8.29
CA ASN A 474 -1.93 9.28 8.04
C ASN A 474 -2.71 8.86 9.30
N PRO A 475 -3.77 9.60 9.65
CA PRO A 475 -4.42 9.53 10.96
C PRO A 475 -5.26 8.25 11.15
N PHE A 476 -5.49 7.93 12.41
CA PHE A 476 -6.32 6.82 12.85
C PHE A 476 -7.38 7.28 13.83
N GLU A 477 -8.57 6.70 13.74
CA GLU A 477 -9.54 6.65 14.82
C GLU A 477 -9.35 5.38 15.65
N ILE A 478 -9.58 5.48 16.95
CA ILE A 478 -9.49 4.34 17.87
C ILE A 478 -10.90 3.88 18.20
N SER A 479 -11.18 2.62 17.89
CA SER A 479 -12.40 1.94 18.35
C SER A 479 -12.08 0.85 19.35
N TYR A 480 -13.07 0.54 20.18
CA TYR A 480 -12.93 -0.48 21.21
C TYR A 480 -13.88 -1.64 20.95
N LEU A 481 -13.30 -2.84 20.93
CA LEU A 481 -14.04 -4.10 21.01
C LEU A 481 -14.75 -4.19 22.37
N ARG A 482 -15.99 -4.69 22.35
CA ARG A 482 -16.89 -4.85 23.50
C ARG A 482 -17.48 -6.25 23.53
N ARG A 483 -18.00 -6.67 24.68
CA ARG A 483 -18.61 -8.00 24.88
C ARG A 483 -19.74 -8.29 23.88
N GLU A 484 -20.46 -7.25 23.45
CA GLU A 484 -21.54 -7.34 22.47
C GLU A 484 -21.02 -7.79 21.11
N ASP A 485 -19.80 -7.40 20.73
CA ASP A 485 -19.17 -7.79 19.46
C ASP A 485 -18.85 -9.29 19.44
N PHE A 486 -18.40 -9.85 20.57
CA PHE A 486 -18.16 -11.28 20.73
C PHE A 486 -19.47 -12.07 20.84
N LYS A 487 -20.44 -11.57 21.61
CA LYS A 487 -21.78 -12.17 21.69
C LYS A 487 -22.44 -12.24 20.32
N PHE A 488 -22.22 -11.21 19.49
CA PHE A 488 -22.70 -11.16 18.13
C PHE A 488 -22.13 -12.27 17.24
N HIS A 489 -21.03 -12.94 17.59
CA HIS A 489 -20.45 -14.02 16.78
C HIS A 489 -20.62 -15.42 17.36
N LYS A 490 -21.32 -15.58 18.48
CA LYS A 490 -21.64 -16.90 19.02
C LYS A 490 -22.55 -17.70 18.09
N GLY A 491 -22.32 -19.02 18.02
CA GLY A 491 -23.18 -19.96 17.31
C GLY A 491 -24.66 -19.83 17.71
N VAL A 492 -25.54 -20.05 16.74
CA VAL A 492 -27.00 -19.83 16.90
C VAL A 492 -27.81 -21.12 16.80
N ALA A 493 -27.22 -22.20 16.31
CA ALA A 493 -27.84 -23.52 16.24
C ALA A 493 -26.95 -24.60 16.89
N PRO A 494 -27.53 -25.74 17.33
CA PRO A 494 -26.76 -26.88 17.80
C PRO A 494 -25.70 -27.31 16.78
N GLY A 495 -24.45 -27.38 17.23
CA GLY A 495 -23.31 -27.75 16.38
C GLY A 495 -22.61 -26.57 15.70
N ASP A 496 -23.04 -25.32 15.91
CA ASP A 496 -22.25 -24.14 15.54
C ASP A 496 -21.42 -23.68 16.73
N ASP A 497 -20.15 -23.37 16.51
CA ASP A 497 -19.36 -22.64 17.51
C ASP A 497 -19.52 -21.13 17.30
N LEU A 498 -19.51 -20.71 16.04
CA LEU A 498 -19.54 -19.31 15.61
C LEU A 498 -20.54 -19.08 14.49
N ARG A 499 -21.05 -17.85 14.42
CA ARG A 499 -21.72 -17.32 13.23
C ARG A 499 -20.86 -16.24 12.58
N GLN A 500 -20.79 -16.23 11.25
CA GLN A 500 -19.91 -15.35 10.48
C GLN A 500 -20.32 -13.87 10.56
N SER A 501 -21.62 -13.59 10.42
CA SER A 501 -22.20 -12.26 10.37
C SER A 501 -23.70 -12.31 10.67
N ASN A 502 -24.40 -11.19 10.46
CA ASN A 502 -25.85 -11.16 10.26
C ASN A 502 -26.16 -11.01 8.75
N ASP A 503 -27.45 -10.85 8.45
CA ASP A 503 -27.96 -10.75 7.07
C ASP A 503 -27.97 -9.30 6.55
N LEU A 504 -27.64 -8.32 7.40
CA LEU A 504 -27.58 -6.91 7.01
C LEU A 504 -26.21 -6.59 6.40
N PRO A 505 -26.15 -5.67 5.42
CA PRO A 505 -24.86 -5.15 4.97
C PRO A 505 -24.13 -4.48 6.14
N SER A 506 -22.80 -4.55 6.14
CA SER A 506 -21.98 -4.05 7.26
C SER A 506 -22.28 -2.59 7.63
N SER A 507 -22.59 -1.74 6.64
CA SER A 507 -22.99 -0.33 6.82
C SER A 507 -24.29 -0.12 7.61
N ARG A 508 -25.11 -1.17 7.76
CA ARG A 508 -26.38 -1.16 8.50
C ARG A 508 -26.35 -2.00 9.77
N THR A 509 -25.22 -2.65 10.04
CA THR A 509 -25.02 -3.44 11.26
C THR A 509 -24.51 -2.54 12.38
N ALA A 510 -25.20 -2.52 13.51
CA ALA A 510 -24.74 -1.81 14.70
C ALA A 510 -23.34 -2.32 15.10
N ARG A 511 -22.41 -1.39 15.34
CA ARG A 511 -21.00 -1.72 15.62
C ARG A 511 -20.34 -2.49 14.47
N GLY A 512 -20.68 -2.10 13.24
CA GLY A 512 -20.41 -2.85 12.02
C GLY A 512 -18.93 -3.10 11.74
N HIS A 513 -18.03 -2.19 12.13
CA HIS A 513 -16.57 -2.36 11.97
C HIS A 513 -15.89 -3.02 13.18
N GLN A 514 -16.54 -3.06 14.35
CA GLN A 514 -15.99 -3.74 15.54
C GLN A 514 -16.28 -5.24 15.54
N THR A 515 -17.49 -5.65 15.16
CA THR A 515 -17.89 -7.07 15.13
C THR A 515 -16.95 -7.96 14.28
N PRO A 516 -16.49 -7.58 13.08
CA PRO A 516 -15.55 -8.42 12.31
C PRO A 516 -14.20 -8.62 13.02
N GLY A 517 -13.73 -7.62 13.77
CA GLY A 517 -12.54 -7.74 14.61
C GLY A 517 -12.72 -8.79 15.70
N ALA A 518 -13.89 -8.85 16.33
CA ALA A 518 -14.24 -9.90 17.29
C ALA A 518 -14.37 -11.28 16.63
N PHE A 519 -14.98 -11.35 15.43
CA PHE A 519 -15.01 -12.60 14.65
C PHE A 519 -13.60 -13.14 14.39
N LEU A 520 -12.68 -12.29 13.91
CA LEU A 520 -11.31 -12.70 13.61
C LEU A 520 -10.61 -13.25 14.85
N ILE A 521 -10.79 -12.61 16.01
CA ILE A 521 -10.25 -13.10 17.28
C ILE A 521 -10.78 -14.50 17.61
N MET A 522 -12.11 -14.70 17.57
CA MET A 522 -12.73 -15.97 17.94
C MET A 522 -12.44 -17.08 16.93
N ALA A 523 -12.51 -16.77 15.63
CA ALA A 523 -12.33 -17.74 14.55
C ALA A 523 -10.87 -18.19 14.42
N SER A 524 -9.90 -17.34 14.75
CA SER A 524 -8.48 -17.75 14.79
C SER A 524 -8.06 -18.41 16.11
N GLY A 525 -8.94 -18.40 17.13
CA GLY A 525 -8.61 -18.84 18.49
C GLY A 525 -7.62 -17.91 19.21
N LEU A 526 -7.65 -16.61 18.92
CA LEU A 526 -6.88 -15.59 19.65
C LEU A 526 -7.55 -15.20 20.98
N ASP A 527 -8.84 -15.48 21.14
CA ASP A 527 -9.56 -15.42 22.41
C ASP A 527 -9.00 -16.40 23.46
N GLU A 528 -8.28 -17.43 23.02
CA GLU A 528 -7.54 -18.37 23.87
C GLU A 528 -6.14 -17.85 24.27
N CYS A 529 -5.71 -16.69 23.75
CA CYS A 529 -4.42 -16.06 24.02
C CYS A 529 -4.58 -14.69 24.72
N ASP A 530 -5.54 -14.59 25.63
CA ASP A 530 -5.86 -13.37 26.36
C ASP A 530 -4.89 -13.10 27.53
N LEU A 531 -5.18 -12.06 28.33
CA LEU A 531 -4.38 -11.65 29.48
C LEU A 531 -4.24 -12.73 30.57
N SER A 532 -5.18 -13.68 30.63
CA SER A 532 -5.18 -14.76 31.61
C SER A 532 -4.51 -16.04 31.11
N SER A 533 -4.18 -16.10 29.81
CA SER A 533 -3.54 -17.25 29.19
C SER A 533 -2.05 -17.38 29.56
N ASP A 534 -1.51 -18.59 29.47
CA ASP A 534 -0.07 -18.85 29.69
C ASP A 534 0.83 -18.12 28.68
N LYS A 535 0.30 -17.81 27.49
CA LYS A 535 1.01 -17.14 26.41
C LYS A 535 0.14 -16.05 25.76
N PRO A 536 -0.03 -14.89 26.43
CA PRO A 536 -0.82 -13.79 25.91
C PRO A 536 -0.23 -13.26 24.60
N LEU A 537 -1.10 -12.99 23.62
CA LEU A 537 -0.68 -12.43 22.32
C LEU A 537 -1.34 -11.08 22.06
N LYS A 538 -0.51 -10.11 21.67
CA LYS A 538 -0.99 -8.79 21.20
C LYS A 538 -1.66 -8.96 19.84
N TYR A 539 -2.88 -8.47 19.71
CA TYR A 539 -3.59 -8.41 18.44
C TYR A 539 -4.27 -7.07 18.23
N SER A 540 -4.14 -6.52 17.01
CA SER A 540 -4.87 -5.34 16.57
C SER A 540 -5.53 -5.58 15.22
N HIS A 541 -6.77 -5.13 15.06
CA HIS A 541 -7.43 -5.08 13.75
C HIS A 541 -7.40 -3.65 13.21
N VAL A 542 -6.93 -3.48 11.98
CA VAL A 542 -6.89 -2.21 11.27
C VAL A 542 -7.87 -2.26 10.10
N ASP A 543 -8.95 -1.46 10.19
CA ASP A 543 -9.91 -1.27 9.10
C ASP A 543 -9.55 0.01 8.32
N ILE A 544 -9.17 -0.17 7.06
CA ILE A 544 -8.78 0.90 6.13
C ILE A 544 -9.83 1.16 5.05
N ALA A 545 -11.06 0.65 5.18
CA ALA A 545 -12.09 0.88 4.16
C ALA A 545 -12.28 2.38 3.85
N ALA A 546 -12.23 3.21 4.87
CA ALA A 546 -12.39 4.66 4.77
C ALA A 546 -11.14 5.40 4.26
N SER A 547 -9.95 4.80 4.36
CA SER A 547 -8.67 5.42 4.02
C SER A 547 -7.99 4.81 2.80
N GLY A 548 -8.45 3.67 2.29
CA GLY A 548 -7.85 2.94 1.16
C GLY A 548 -7.98 3.64 -0.20
N GLY A 549 -8.95 4.56 -0.32
CA GLY A 549 -9.28 5.28 -1.55
C GLY A 549 -10.32 4.55 -2.40
N ASP A 550 -11.22 5.33 -3.01
CA ASP A 550 -12.33 4.85 -3.83
C ASP A 550 -12.31 5.48 -5.23
N LEU A 551 -12.81 4.75 -6.23
CA LEU A 551 -12.96 5.29 -7.59
C LEU A 551 -13.85 6.55 -7.58
N PRO A 552 -13.51 7.59 -8.35
CA PRO A 552 -12.44 7.67 -9.35
C PRO A 552 -11.05 8.04 -8.79
N ASN A 553 -10.92 8.23 -7.47
CA ASN A 553 -9.65 8.60 -6.86
C ASN A 553 -8.69 7.40 -6.82
N GLU A 554 -7.39 7.71 -6.82
CA GLU A 554 -6.36 6.70 -6.70
C GLU A 554 -6.33 6.08 -5.29
N ALA A 555 -5.71 4.90 -5.19
CA ALA A 555 -5.45 4.31 -3.88
C ALA A 555 -4.51 5.25 -3.12
N THR A 556 -4.72 5.38 -1.82
CA THR A 556 -3.95 6.34 -1.02
C THR A 556 -2.57 5.82 -0.66
N GLY A 557 -2.43 4.50 -0.49
CA GLY A 557 -1.26 3.86 0.12
C GLY A 557 -1.36 3.73 1.65
N ALA A 558 -2.52 4.03 2.25
CA ALA A 558 -2.74 3.86 3.68
C ALA A 558 -2.75 2.36 4.07
N PRO A 559 -2.22 1.98 5.25
CA PRO A 559 -1.59 2.80 6.27
C PRO A 559 -0.05 2.68 6.28
N VAL A 560 0.59 2.48 5.10
CA VAL A 560 2.05 2.22 4.98
C VAL A 560 2.87 3.25 5.74
N LEU A 561 2.48 4.51 5.61
CA LEU A 561 3.14 5.63 6.28
C LEU A 561 3.07 5.49 7.80
N ALA A 562 1.88 5.29 8.37
CA ALA A 562 1.70 5.18 9.82
C ALA A 562 2.48 3.99 10.42
N PHE A 563 2.51 2.85 9.71
CA PHE A 563 3.33 1.70 10.13
C PHE A 563 4.82 2.06 10.12
N ALA A 564 5.29 2.74 9.08
CA ALA A 564 6.68 3.18 9.03
C ALA A 564 7.00 4.18 10.15
N ALA A 565 6.16 5.18 10.42
CA ALA A 565 6.40 6.10 11.54
C ALA A 565 6.40 5.41 12.91
N HIS A 566 5.60 4.36 13.09
CA HIS A 566 5.56 3.62 14.35
C HIS A 566 6.79 2.76 14.58
N TYR A 567 7.24 2.01 13.55
CA TYR A 567 8.33 1.04 13.68
C TYR A 567 9.71 1.57 13.26
N LEU A 568 9.75 2.61 12.43
CA LEU A 568 10.95 3.13 11.77
C LEU A 568 11.05 4.64 12.05
N PRO A 569 11.79 5.05 13.08
CA PRO A 569 11.88 6.44 13.50
C PRO A 569 12.22 7.37 12.33
N VAL A 570 11.53 8.50 12.25
CA VAL A 570 11.83 9.54 11.24
C VAL A 570 13.23 10.11 11.52
N PRO A 571 14.13 10.18 10.52
CA PRO A 571 15.45 10.76 10.70
C PRO A 571 15.39 12.23 11.18
N ALA A 572 16.35 12.59 12.04
CA ALA A 572 16.46 13.90 12.69
C ALA A 572 16.97 15.04 11.78
#